data_AF-A0A7X8R795-F1
#
_entry.id   AF-A0A7X8R795-F1
#
_cell.length_a   1.000
_cell.length_b   1.000
_cell.length_c   1.000
_cell.angle_alpha   90.00
_cell.angle_beta   90.00
_cell.angle_gamma   90.00
#
_symmetry.space_group_name_H-M   'P 1'
#
loop_
_entity.id
_entity.type
_entity.pdbx_description
1 polymer ?
#
loop_
_entity_poly.entity_id
_entity_poly.type
_entity_poly.pdbx_seq_one_letter_code
_entity_poly.pdbx_strand_id
1 'polypeptide(L)' 'MTLKNKSIYLPGHTGLVGSALQRLLHKRGCRRIITADLNQLDLRRQQDTEAFFAKER' A
#
# COMPACT_ATOMS: atom_id res chain seq x y z
N MET A 1 -16.80 -0.18 12.17
CA MET A 1 -15.35 0.12 12.10
C MET A 1 -15.02 0.64 10.70
N THR A 2 -14.90 1.96 10.57
CA THR A 2 -14.97 2.64 9.27
C THR A 2 -13.56 2.84 8.70
N LEU A 3 -13.12 1.96 7.79
CA LEU A 3 -11.82 2.10 7.11
C LEU A 3 -11.76 3.27 6.10
N LYS A 4 -12.85 4.03 5.92
CA LYS A 4 -12.96 5.09 4.89
C LYS A 4 -11.88 6.18 4.98
N ASN A 5 -11.29 6.42 6.15
CA ASN A 5 -10.29 7.49 6.37
C ASN A 5 -8.88 6.97 6.70
N LYS A 6 -8.63 5.66 6.63
CA LYS A 6 -7.28 5.13 6.87
C LYS A 6 -6.48 5.10 5.59
N SER A 7 -5.22 5.53 5.68
CA SER A 7 -4.20 5.24 4.68
C SER A 7 -3.90 3.75 4.73
N ILE A 8 -4.13 3.04 3.64
CA ILE A 8 -3.83 1.61 3.53
C ILE A 8 -2.65 1.48 2.59
N TYR A 9 -1.53 1.03 3.14
CA TYR A 9 -0.37 0.66 2.36
C TYR A 9 -0.56 -0.74 1.78
N LEU A 10 -0.56 -0.84 0.44
CA LEU A 10 -0.74 -2.08 -0.30
C LEU A 10 0.51 -2.34 -1.15
N PRO A 11 1.49 -3.12 -0.64
CA PRO A 11 2.62 -3.56 -1.44
C PRO A 11 2.18 -4.59 -2.48
N GLY A 12 2.89 -4.66 -3.61
CA GLY A 12 2.63 -5.67 -4.64
C GLY A 12 1.26 -5.52 -5.31
N HIS A 13 0.80 -4.28 -5.47
CA HIS A 13 -0.51 -3.95 -6.06
C HIS A 13 -0.71 -4.48 -7.50
N THR A 14 0.38 -4.73 -8.24
CA THR A 14 0.39 -5.31 -9.59
C THR A 14 0.21 -6.84 -9.61
N GLY A 15 0.31 -7.51 -8.46
CA GLY A 15 0.12 -8.96 -8.38
C GLY A 15 -1.34 -9.41 -8.48
N LEU A 16 -1.55 -10.72 -8.60
CA LEU A 16 -2.88 -11.35 -8.65
C LEU A 16 -3.73 -11.02 -7.42
N VAL A 17 -3.09 -11.00 -6.24
CA VAL A 17 -3.74 -10.64 -4.95
C VAL A 17 -3.86 -9.12 -4.78
N GLY A 18 -2.82 -8.37 -5.13
CA GLY A 18 -2.79 -6.91 -4.99
C GLY A 18 -3.88 -6.21 -5.79
N SER A 19 -4.07 -6.64 -7.05
CA SER A 19 -5.10 -6.09 -7.93
C SER A 19 -6.52 -6.40 -7.44
N ALA A 20 -6.76 -7.61 -6.92
CA ALA A 20 -8.03 -7.98 -6.30
C ALA A 20 -8.32 -7.17 -5.03
N LEU A 21 -7.30 -6.98 -4.19
CA LEU A 21 -7.43 -6.20 -2.96
C LEU A 21 -7.68 -4.72 -3.26
N GLN A 22 -6.98 -4.14 -4.24
CA GLN A 22 -7.20 -2.77 -4.69
C GLN A 22 -8.65 -2.56 -5.15
N ARG A 23 -9.18 -3.47 -5.98
CA ARG A 23 -10.60 -3.45 -6.40
C ARG A 23 -11.55 -3.52 -5.21
N LEU A 24 -11.27 -4.39 -4.24
CA LEU A 24 -12.12 -4.58 -3.06
C LEU A 24 -12.08 -3.36 -2.12
N LEU A 25 -10.91 -2.76 -1.91
CA LEU A 25 -10.72 -1.53 -1.14
C LEU A 25 -11.40 -0.34 -1.80
N HIS A 26 -11.28 -0.20 -3.11
CA HIS A 26 -11.96 0.82 -3.89
C HIS A 26 -13.49 0.66 -3.78
N LYS A 27 -13.99 -0.58 -3.89
CA LYS A 27 -15.42 -0.92 -3.72
C LYS A 27 -15.93 -0.66 -2.30
N ARG A 28 -15.07 -0.78 -1.28
CA ARG A 28 -15.37 -0.43 0.12
C ARG A 28 -15.29 1.08 0.39
N GLY A 29 -14.90 1.90 -0.59
CA GLY A 29 -14.81 3.35 -0.45
C GLY A 29 -13.54 3.83 0.26
N CYS A 30 -12.48 3.01 0.29
CA CYS A 30 -11.15 3.47 0.71
C CYS A 30 -10.54 4.28 -0.42
N ARG A 31 -10.44 5.61 -0.24
CA ARG A 31 -9.83 6.51 -1.23
C ARG A 31 -8.31 6.63 -1.08
N ARG A 32 -7.76 6.27 0.08
CA ARG A 32 -6.36 6.54 0.44
C ARG A 32 -5.55 5.24 0.43
N ILE A 33 -5.34 4.70 -0.77
CA ILE A 33 -4.53 3.49 -0.99
C ILE A 33 -3.14 3.96 -1.43
N ILE A 34 -2.13 3.66 -0.63
CA ILE A 34 -0.73 3.92 -0.96
C ILE A 34 -0.20 2.62 -1.56
N THR A 35 0.26 2.68 -2.80
CA THR A 35 0.88 1.54 -3.48
C THR A 35 2.34 1.85 -3.69
N ALA A 36 3.25 1.01 -3.17
CA ALA A 36 4.64 1.05 -3.60
C ALA A 36 4.89 -0.07 -4.61
N ASP A 37 5.71 0.26 -5.60
CA ASP A 37 6.26 -0.72 -6.49
C ASP A 37 7.40 -1.48 -5.81
N LEU A 38 7.56 -2.77 -6.10
CA LEU A 38 8.65 -3.56 -5.52
C LEU A 38 10.02 -2.99 -5.92
N ASN A 39 10.08 -2.32 -7.08
CA ASN A 39 11.26 -1.65 -7.59
C ASN A 39 11.53 -0.30 -6.86
N GLN A 40 10.53 0.26 -6.20
CA GLN A 40 10.65 1.47 -5.38
C GLN A 40 10.87 1.17 -3.89
N LEU A 41 10.41 0.00 -3.40
CA LEU A 41 10.59 -0.41 -2.01
C LEU A 41 10.81 -1.92 -1.89
N ASP A 42 12.04 -2.32 -1.62
CA ASP A 42 12.32 -3.71 -1.24
C ASP A 42 12.05 -3.90 0.25
N LEU A 43 10.90 -4.50 0.56
CA LEU A 43 10.48 -4.80 1.94
C LEU A 43 11.42 -5.77 2.67
N ARG A 44 12.34 -6.43 1.98
CA ARG A 44 13.36 -7.28 2.60
C ARG A 44 14.54 -6.47 3.13
N ARG A 45 14.66 -5.20 2.71
CA ARG A 45 15.68 -4.27 3.20
C ARG A 45 15.07 -3.32 4.21
N GLN A 46 15.54 -3.45 5.45
CA GLN A 46 15.07 -2.64 6.56
C GLN A 46 15.35 -1.15 6.34
N GLN A 47 16.55 -0.79 5.85
CA GLN A 47 16.91 0.61 5.57
C GLN A 47 15.99 1.28 4.54
N ASP A 48 15.70 0.59 3.43
CA ASP A 48 14.79 1.10 2.40
C ASP A 48 13.38 1.28 2.97
N THR A 49 12.91 0.31 3.76
CA THR A 49 11.60 0.37 4.43
C THR A 49 11.52 1.56 5.40
N GLU A 50 12.51 1.75 6.27
CA GLU A 50 12.57 2.91 7.19
C GLU A 50 12.60 4.24 6.44
N ALA A 51 13.43 4.37 5.40
CA ALA A 51 13.53 5.59 4.61
C ALA A 51 12.20 5.96 3.94
N PHE A 52 11.47 4.96 3.43
CA PHE A 52 10.17 5.16 2.80
C PHE A 52 9.10 5.58 3.80
N PHE A 53 8.99 4.88 4.94
CA PHE A 53 8.04 5.27 5.99
C PHE A 53 8.38 6.64 6.61
N ALA A 54 9.65 7.02 6.68
CA ALA A 54 10.07 8.35 7.12
C ALA A 54 9.67 9.45 6.12
N LYS A 55 9.63 9.14 4.82
CA LYS A 55 9.26 10.08 3.75
C LYS A 55 7.74 10.27 3.61
N GLU A 56 6.96 9.25 3.97
CA GLU A 56 5.48 9.21 3.90
C GLU A 56 4.79 9.60 5.22
N ARG A 57 5.53 10.17 6.19
CA ARG A 57 5.03 10.53 7.53
C ARG A 57 4.19 11.81 7.53
#